data_AF-F9G2R5-F1
#
_entry.id   AF-F9G2R5-F1
#
_cell.length_a   1.000
_cell.length_b   1.000
_cell.length_c   1.000
_cell.angle_alpha   90.00
_cell.angle_beta   90.00
_cell.angle_gamma   90.00
#
_symmetry.space_group_name_H-M   'P 1'
#
loop_
_entity.id
_entity.type
_entity.pdbx_description
1 polymer ?
#
loop_
_entity_poly.entity_id
_entity_poly.type
_entity_poly.pdbx_seq_one_letter_code
_entity_poly.pdbx_strand_id
1 'polypeptide(L)'
;DFYGCHEVVKIFSEAWYMNICTEFEDEYSRQTLMWLSVSWVFPNQEPFDRATQTILKHMDGRSQLSTDHLPIPGVLPKIDDKRQELIGKIVTGLHDLLDTLPNSDFLCDWHKYESPTCSSIALGILKRELQRLASSDRPFVPPFNGYSVMSMIQLVNGMPESIAATTEEYDHYNDVSACSVRARMRRFLGDVKAEMNSWTLDLNMNVGGD
;
A
#
# COMPACT_ATOMS: atom_id res chain seq x y z
N ASP A 1 1.73 -37.02 1.02
CA ASP A 1 3.15 -37.32 0.76
C ASP A 1 3.37 -38.85 0.65
N PHE A 2 3.01 -39.45 -0.49
CA PHE A 2 3.09 -40.92 -0.67
C PHE A 2 4.54 -41.44 -0.80
N TYR A 3 5.51 -40.56 -1.05
CA TYR A 3 6.90 -40.93 -1.36
C TYR A 3 7.95 -40.35 -0.39
N GLY A 4 7.55 -39.57 0.62
CA GLY A 4 8.50 -38.91 1.53
C GLY A 4 9.39 -37.87 0.82
N CYS A 5 8.95 -37.36 -0.34
CA CYS A 5 9.74 -36.42 -1.14
C CYS A 5 10.01 -35.12 -0.38
N HIS A 6 9.13 -34.74 0.54
CA HIS A 6 9.30 -33.54 1.35
C HIS A 6 10.60 -33.58 2.16
N GLU A 7 10.84 -34.66 2.92
CA GLU A 7 12.04 -34.80 3.76
C GLU A 7 13.33 -34.88 2.94
N VAL A 8 13.30 -35.56 1.78
CA VAL A 8 14.47 -35.66 0.90
C VAL A 8 14.84 -34.30 0.29
N VAL A 9 13.84 -33.53 -0.17
CA VAL A 9 14.07 -32.22 -0.80
C VAL A 9 14.40 -31.14 0.24
N LYS A 10 13.87 -31.24 1.46
CA LYS A 10 14.14 -30.31 2.56
C LYS A 10 15.64 -30.18 2.86
N ILE A 11 16.40 -31.28 2.82
CA ILE A 11 17.86 -31.28 3.02
C ILE A 11 18.59 -30.41 1.98
N PHE A 12 18.08 -30.35 0.74
CA PHE A 12 18.67 -29.52 -0.31
C PHE A 12 18.19 -28.07 -0.26
N SER A 13 17.04 -27.79 0.37
CA SER A 13 16.47 -26.44 0.44
C SER A 13 17.39 -25.44 1.16
N GLU A 14 18.08 -25.88 2.23
CA GLU A 14 19.05 -25.04 2.94
C GLU A 14 20.21 -24.61 2.02
N ALA A 15 20.74 -25.57 1.24
CA ALA A 15 21.79 -25.28 0.26
C ALA A 15 21.28 -24.35 -0.85
N TRP A 16 20.03 -24.49 -1.30
CA TRP A 16 19.45 -23.58 -2.29
C TRP A 16 19.32 -22.16 -1.76
N TYR A 17 18.83 -21.97 -0.54
CA TYR A 17 18.72 -20.64 0.06
C TYR A 17 20.08 -19.96 0.22
N MET A 18 21.14 -20.71 0.53
CA MET A 18 22.49 -20.14 0.64
C MET A 18 23.12 -19.77 -0.71
N ASN A 19 22.73 -20.43 -1.79
CA ASN A 19 23.41 -20.32 -3.09
C ASN A 19 22.59 -19.60 -4.17
N ILE A 20 21.27 -19.45 -3.99
CA ILE A 20 20.41 -18.72 -4.91
C ILE A 20 20.31 -17.28 -4.41
N CYS A 21 20.84 -16.34 -5.21
CA CYS A 21 20.62 -14.92 -4.97
C CYS A 21 19.12 -14.65 -5.14
N THR A 22 18.43 -14.36 -4.03
CA THR A 22 17.03 -13.94 -4.05
C THR A 22 16.98 -12.46 -4.41
N GLU A 23 17.27 -12.14 -5.67
CA GLU A 23 17.02 -10.80 -6.19
C GLU A 23 15.52 -10.65 -6.38
N PHE A 24 14.87 -10.01 -5.41
CA PHE A 24 13.50 -9.58 -5.54
C PHE A 24 13.51 -8.22 -6.25
N GLU A 25 13.00 -8.19 -7.48
CA GLU A 25 12.55 -6.93 -8.07
C GLU A 25 11.41 -6.37 -7.18
N ASP A 26 11.38 -5.05 -6.96
CA ASP A 26 10.31 -4.38 -6.19
C ASP A 26 9.03 -4.25 -7.03
N GLU A 27 8.67 -5.32 -7.73
CA GLU A 27 7.51 -5.44 -8.61
C GLU A 27 6.84 -6.80 -8.38
N TYR A 28 5.50 -6.82 -8.42
CA TYR A 28 4.78 -8.08 -8.36
C TYR A 28 5.08 -8.93 -9.59
N SER A 29 5.61 -10.13 -9.37
CA SER A 29 5.94 -11.07 -10.43
C SER A 29 5.54 -12.48 -10.06
N ARG A 30 5.42 -13.35 -11.08
CA ARG A 30 5.24 -14.79 -10.87
C ARG A 30 6.33 -15.40 -9.98
N GLN A 31 7.55 -14.86 -10.05
CA GLN A 31 8.66 -15.29 -9.20
C GLN A 31 8.40 -14.99 -7.72
N THR A 32 7.73 -13.88 -7.41
CA THR A 32 7.33 -13.54 -6.03
C THR A 32 6.38 -14.58 -5.45
N LEU A 33 5.37 -15.02 -6.22
CA LEU A 33 4.47 -16.11 -5.82
C LEU A 33 5.19 -17.45 -5.66
N MET A 34 6.16 -17.74 -6.52
CA MET A 34 6.99 -18.94 -6.39
C MET A 34 7.83 -18.91 -5.12
N TRP A 35 8.48 -17.79 -4.80
CA TRP A 35 9.23 -17.63 -3.56
C TRP A 35 8.35 -17.73 -2.34
N LEU A 36 7.14 -17.16 -2.37
CA LEU A 36 6.15 -17.36 -1.31
C LEU A 36 5.81 -18.85 -1.13
N SER A 37 5.62 -19.58 -2.23
CA SER A 37 5.32 -21.03 -2.19
C SER A 37 6.48 -21.84 -1.63
N VAL A 38 7.70 -21.61 -2.13
CA VAL A 38 8.90 -22.35 -1.77
C VAL A 38 9.24 -22.10 -0.31
N SER A 39 9.18 -20.85 0.16
CA SER A 39 9.44 -20.48 1.54
C SER A 39 8.35 -20.89 2.53
N TRP A 40 7.14 -21.12 2.05
CA TRP A 40 6.06 -21.74 2.82
C TRP A 40 6.24 -23.26 2.95
N VAL A 41 6.50 -23.95 1.83
CA VAL A 41 6.70 -25.41 1.80
C VAL A 41 8.00 -25.82 2.48
N PHE A 42 9.08 -25.08 2.28
CA PHE A 42 10.37 -25.25 2.93
C PHE A 42 10.61 -24.03 3.82
N PRO A 43 10.15 -24.06 5.09
CA PRO A 43 10.06 -22.88 5.95
C PRO A 43 11.35 -22.07 5.98
N ASN A 44 11.28 -20.84 5.47
CA ASN A 44 12.36 -19.86 5.59
C ASN A 44 11.77 -18.44 5.66
N GLN A 45 11.93 -17.80 6.82
CA GLN A 45 11.24 -16.54 7.13
C GLN A 45 11.68 -15.37 6.24
N GLU A 46 12.96 -15.27 5.91
CA GLU A 46 13.50 -14.13 5.16
C GLU A 46 12.91 -14.01 3.73
N PRO A 47 12.95 -15.04 2.86
CA PRO A 47 12.29 -14.99 1.55
C PRO A 47 10.76 -14.96 1.67
N PHE A 48 10.18 -15.55 2.73
CA PHE A 48 8.74 -15.51 2.96
C PHE A 48 8.23 -14.10 3.25
N ASP A 49 8.89 -13.38 4.17
CA ASP A 49 8.54 -12.00 4.52
C ASP A 49 8.72 -11.08 3.33
N ARG A 50 9.84 -11.20 2.60
CA ARG A 50 10.07 -10.41 1.39
C ARG A 50 8.98 -10.64 0.33
N ALA A 51 8.65 -11.90 0.03
CA ALA A 51 7.61 -12.21 -0.93
C ALA A 51 6.24 -11.68 -0.46
N THR A 52 5.90 -11.87 0.80
CA THR A 52 4.66 -11.39 1.42
C THR A 52 4.54 -9.87 1.34
N GLN A 53 5.61 -9.14 1.66
CA GLN A 53 5.64 -7.68 1.60
C GLN A 53 5.56 -7.15 0.17
N THR A 54 6.27 -7.75 -0.78
CA THR A 54 6.17 -7.38 -2.21
C THR A 54 4.75 -7.59 -2.73
N ILE A 55 4.12 -8.71 -2.37
CA ILE A 55 2.72 -8.98 -2.73
C ILE A 55 1.79 -7.96 -2.06
N LEU A 56 1.95 -7.68 -0.76
CA LEU A 56 1.12 -6.68 -0.06
C LEU A 56 1.21 -5.29 -0.70
N LYS A 57 2.41 -4.87 -1.09
CA LYS A 57 2.65 -3.56 -1.72
C LYS A 57 1.89 -3.39 -3.03
N HIS A 58 1.89 -4.44 -3.86
CA HIS A 58 1.61 -4.35 -5.29
C HIS A 58 0.36 -5.10 -5.76
N MET A 59 -0.17 -6.04 -4.96
CA MET A 59 -1.41 -6.73 -5.29
C MET A 59 -2.56 -5.72 -5.36
N ASP A 60 -3.35 -5.76 -6.43
CA ASP A 60 -4.51 -4.89 -6.63
C ASP A 60 -5.87 -5.62 -6.54
N GLY A 61 -5.84 -6.93 -6.33
CA GLY A 61 -7.03 -7.75 -6.14
C GLY A 61 -6.70 -9.24 -6.13
N ARG A 62 -7.61 -10.07 -5.62
CA ARG A 62 -7.42 -11.53 -5.65
C ARG A 62 -7.37 -12.11 -7.06
N SER A 63 -8.01 -11.47 -8.02
CA SER A 63 -7.99 -11.90 -9.43
C SER A 63 -6.60 -11.85 -10.06
N GLN A 64 -5.67 -11.08 -9.51
CA GLN A 64 -4.28 -11.02 -9.94
C GLN A 64 -3.49 -12.28 -9.55
N LEU A 65 -4.00 -13.04 -8.59
CA LEU A 65 -3.39 -14.25 -8.04
C LEU A 65 -3.94 -15.48 -8.78
N SER A 66 -3.36 -15.83 -9.93
CA SER A 66 -3.50 -17.19 -10.45
C SER A 66 -2.63 -18.11 -9.60
N THR A 67 -3.28 -18.81 -8.67
CA THR A 67 -2.63 -19.80 -7.79
C THR A 67 -2.68 -21.19 -8.36
N ASP A 68 -2.99 -21.33 -9.66
CA ASP A 68 -3.13 -22.62 -10.30
C ASP A 68 -1.85 -23.43 -10.05
N HIS A 69 -1.99 -24.52 -9.31
CA HIS A 69 -0.93 -25.47 -8.94
C HIS A 69 0.04 -25.05 -7.81
N LEU A 70 -0.21 -23.98 -7.05
CA LEU A 70 0.66 -23.58 -5.92
C LEU A 70 0.02 -23.88 -4.54
N PRO A 71 0.78 -24.45 -3.58
CA PRO A 71 0.27 -24.80 -2.24
C PRO A 71 0.24 -23.57 -1.29
N ILE A 72 -0.42 -22.47 -1.69
CA ILE A 72 -0.49 -21.22 -0.88
C ILE A 72 -1.92 -20.73 -0.51
N PRO A 73 -2.95 -21.59 -0.33
CA PRO A 73 -4.31 -21.10 -0.18
C PRO A 73 -4.54 -20.27 1.09
N GLY A 74 -3.80 -20.52 2.18
CA GLY A 74 -4.05 -19.88 3.48
C GLY A 74 -3.39 -18.51 3.71
N VAL A 75 -2.31 -18.20 2.99
CA VAL A 75 -1.52 -16.97 3.21
C VAL A 75 -2.12 -15.81 2.41
N LEU A 76 -2.52 -16.05 1.16
CA LEU A 76 -3.00 -15.01 0.26
C LEU A 76 -4.25 -14.25 0.77
N PRO A 77 -5.26 -14.91 1.38
CA PRO A 77 -6.37 -14.20 2.01
C PRO A 77 -5.91 -13.24 3.11
N LYS A 78 -4.90 -13.61 3.91
CA LYS A 78 -4.36 -12.74 4.97
C LYS A 78 -3.64 -11.52 4.40
N ILE A 79 -2.95 -11.70 3.28
CA ILE A 79 -2.32 -10.58 2.55
C ILE A 79 -3.39 -9.66 1.96
N ASP A 80 -4.45 -10.23 1.38
CA ASP A 80 -5.60 -9.50 0.84
C ASP A 80 -6.35 -8.72 1.94
N ASP A 81 -6.57 -9.33 3.10
CA ASP A 81 -7.18 -8.70 4.27
C ASP A 81 -6.33 -7.52 4.74
N LYS A 82 -5.00 -7.70 4.83
CA LYS A 82 -4.10 -6.60 5.20
C LYS A 82 -4.08 -5.49 4.16
N ARG A 83 -4.13 -5.82 2.86
CA ARG A 83 -4.26 -4.82 1.78
C ARG A 83 -5.53 -4.00 1.99
N GLN A 84 -6.66 -4.66 2.20
CA GLN A 84 -7.95 -4.01 2.42
C GLN A 84 -7.96 -3.13 3.68
N GLU A 85 -7.34 -3.58 4.76
CA GLU A 85 -7.19 -2.80 5.99
C GLU A 85 -6.40 -1.50 5.75
N LEU A 86 -5.22 -1.60 5.11
CA LEU A 86 -4.34 -0.46 4.84
C LEU A 86 -4.97 0.53 3.85
N ILE A 87 -5.63 0.03 2.80
CA ILE A 87 -6.38 0.90 1.87
C ILE A 87 -7.56 1.56 2.60
N GLY A 88 -8.29 0.81 3.43
CA GLY A 88 -9.36 1.32 4.26
C GLY A 88 -8.90 2.47 5.15
N LYS A 89 -7.74 2.33 5.81
CA LYS A 89 -7.09 3.41 6.58
C LYS A 89 -6.86 4.67 5.72
N ILE A 90 -6.32 4.53 4.51
CA ILE A 90 -6.12 5.67 3.58
C ILE A 90 -7.44 6.33 3.22
N VAL A 91 -8.46 5.54 2.87
CA VAL A 91 -9.79 6.05 2.51
C VAL A 91 -10.42 6.80 3.68
N THR A 92 -10.38 6.23 4.88
CA THR A 92 -10.86 6.90 6.10
C THR A 92 -10.10 8.20 6.35
N GLY A 93 -8.76 8.19 6.27
CA GLY A 93 -7.95 9.39 6.45
C GLY A 93 -8.27 10.51 5.44
N LEU A 94 -8.64 10.17 4.20
CA LEU A 94 -9.11 11.16 3.23
C LEU A 94 -10.47 11.76 3.61
N HIS A 95 -11.40 10.97 4.15
CA HIS A 95 -12.70 11.47 4.62
C HIS A 95 -12.55 12.28 5.90
N ASP A 96 -11.73 11.84 6.85
CA ASP A 96 -11.41 12.61 8.06
C ASP A 96 -10.79 13.96 7.70
N LEU A 97 -9.90 13.99 6.70
CA LEU A 97 -9.35 15.23 6.18
C LEU A 97 -10.43 16.12 5.54
N LEU A 98 -11.36 15.53 4.78
CA LEU A 98 -12.49 16.25 4.18
C LEU A 98 -13.36 16.94 5.25
N ASP A 99 -13.63 16.25 6.36
CA ASP A 99 -14.49 16.72 7.44
C ASP A 99 -13.80 17.75 8.35
N THR A 100 -12.48 17.67 8.48
CA THR A 100 -11.69 18.58 9.33
C THR A 100 -11.21 19.84 8.62
N LEU A 101 -11.03 19.81 7.29
CA LEU A 101 -10.58 20.96 6.50
C LEU A 101 -11.41 22.24 6.69
N PRO A 102 -12.76 22.20 6.75
CA PRO A 102 -13.59 23.40 6.96
C PRO A 102 -13.28 24.16 8.25
N ASN A 103 -12.83 23.45 9.29
CA ASN A 103 -12.53 24.00 10.61
C ASN A 103 -11.03 23.90 10.93
N SER A 104 -10.17 23.84 9.90
CA SER A 104 -8.75 23.62 10.10
C SER A 104 -8.05 24.90 10.56
N ASP A 105 -7.53 24.89 11.78
CA ASP A 105 -6.63 25.92 12.31
C ASP A 105 -5.18 25.78 11.77
N PHE A 106 -4.97 24.92 10.77
CA PHE A 106 -3.64 24.68 10.21
C PHE A 106 -3.08 25.96 9.58
N LEU A 107 -2.00 26.48 10.14
CA LEU A 107 -1.28 27.64 9.64
C LEU A 107 -0.18 27.18 8.67
N CYS A 108 -0.35 27.38 7.35
CA CYS A 108 0.83 27.44 6.47
C CYS A 108 1.38 28.87 6.47
N ASP A 109 2.65 29.07 6.12
CA ASP A 109 3.29 30.39 6.18
C ASP A 109 2.60 31.44 5.28
N TRP A 110 1.81 31.00 4.29
CA TRP A 110 0.90 31.84 3.51
C TRP A 110 -0.28 32.43 4.32
N HIS A 111 -0.59 31.85 5.49
CA HIS A 111 -1.55 32.37 6.46
C HIS A 111 -1.05 33.60 7.24
N LYS A 112 0.03 34.25 6.80
CA LYS A 112 0.45 35.59 7.28
C LYS A 112 -0.69 36.63 7.26
N TYR A 113 -1.79 36.36 6.55
CA TYR A 113 -2.99 37.20 6.45
C TYR A 113 -4.29 36.56 6.98
N GLU A 114 -4.22 35.51 7.83
CA GLU A 114 -5.41 34.83 8.40
C GLU A 114 -6.41 34.31 7.35
N SER A 115 -5.94 34.07 6.12
CA SER A 115 -6.81 33.71 5.01
C SER A 115 -7.09 32.21 4.98
N PRO A 116 -8.35 31.73 5.07
CA PRO A 116 -8.68 30.30 4.98
C PRO A 116 -8.57 29.74 3.56
N THR A 117 -7.98 30.50 2.62
CA THR A 117 -7.92 30.21 1.19
C THR A 117 -7.23 28.86 0.92
N CYS A 118 -6.17 28.53 1.66
CA CYS A 118 -5.45 27.29 1.45
C CYS A 118 -6.28 26.05 1.85
N SER A 119 -6.94 26.08 3.00
CA SER A 119 -7.86 25.00 3.42
C SER A 119 -9.06 24.88 2.48
N SER A 120 -9.58 26.00 1.99
CA SER A 120 -10.69 26.04 1.03
C SER A 120 -10.32 25.43 -0.33
N ILE A 121 -9.12 25.75 -0.84
CA ILE A 121 -8.63 25.15 -2.09
C ILE A 121 -8.36 23.65 -1.90
N ALA A 122 -7.69 23.26 -0.81
CA ALA A 122 -7.44 21.85 -0.50
C ALA A 122 -8.76 21.07 -0.39
N LEU A 123 -9.78 21.64 0.25
CA LEU A 123 -11.13 21.07 0.33
C LEU A 123 -11.75 20.87 -1.06
N GLY A 124 -11.67 21.89 -1.93
CA GLY A 124 -12.15 21.79 -3.30
C GLY A 124 -11.45 20.71 -4.11
N ILE A 125 -10.12 20.61 -4.00
CA ILE A 125 -9.32 19.57 -4.65
C ILE A 125 -9.70 18.19 -4.13
N LEU A 126 -9.71 18.00 -2.81
CA LEU A 126 -10.01 16.72 -2.18
C LEU A 126 -11.41 16.23 -2.55
N LYS A 127 -12.42 17.12 -2.48
CA LYS A 127 -13.80 16.79 -2.85
C LYS A 127 -13.90 16.36 -4.32
N ARG A 128 -13.22 17.06 -5.23
CA ARG A 128 -13.19 16.72 -6.66
C ARG A 128 -12.50 15.38 -6.90
N GLU A 129 -11.36 15.13 -6.25
CA GLU A 129 -10.64 13.86 -6.41
C GLU A 129 -11.43 12.68 -5.85
N LEU A 130 -12.07 12.82 -4.68
CA LEU A 130 -12.95 11.77 -4.14
C LEU A 130 -14.13 11.47 -5.07
N GLN A 131 -14.75 12.50 -5.66
CA GLN A 131 -15.81 12.33 -6.66
C GLN A 131 -15.30 11.64 -7.93
N ARG A 132 -14.11 12.00 -8.41
CA ARG A 132 -13.47 11.36 -9.57
C ARG A 132 -13.18 9.89 -9.29
N LEU A 133 -12.74 9.53 -8.09
CA LEU A 133 -12.50 8.15 -7.68
C LEU A 133 -13.79 7.35 -7.57
N ALA A 134 -14.83 7.94 -6.96
CA ALA A 134 -16.14 7.30 -6.86
C ALA A 134 -16.82 7.06 -8.23
N SER A 135 -16.43 7.83 -9.24
CA SER A 135 -16.95 7.71 -10.62
C SER A 135 -16.05 6.88 -11.54
N SER A 136 -14.96 6.31 -11.03
CA SER A 136 -14.02 5.49 -11.81
C SER A 136 -14.56 4.08 -12.03
N ASP A 137 -14.15 3.42 -13.11
CA ASP A 137 -14.43 2.00 -13.36
C ASP A 137 -13.87 1.08 -12.26
N ARG A 138 -12.88 1.54 -11.48
CA ARG A 138 -12.35 0.81 -10.33
C ARG A 138 -13.19 1.12 -9.08
N PRO A 139 -13.79 0.12 -8.42
CA PRO A 139 -14.60 0.34 -7.23
C PRO A 139 -13.79 0.93 -6.07
N PHE A 140 -14.14 2.15 -5.66
CA PHE A 140 -13.55 2.82 -4.48
C PHE A 140 -14.22 2.40 -3.16
N VAL A 141 -14.52 1.09 -3.04
CA VAL A 141 -15.20 0.46 -1.90
C VAL A 141 -14.60 -0.93 -1.67
N PRO A 142 -14.64 -1.50 -0.45
CA PRO A 142 -14.18 -2.86 -0.21
C PRO A 142 -14.78 -3.87 -1.19
N PRO A 143 -13.98 -4.81 -1.75
CA PRO A 143 -12.60 -5.16 -1.37
C PRO A 143 -11.50 -4.34 -2.08
N PHE A 144 -11.83 -3.15 -2.60
CA PHE A 144 -10.94 -2.20 -3.27
C PHE A 144 -10.21 -2.80 -4.48
N ASN A 145 -10.93 -3.60 -5.28
CA ASN A 145 -10.37 -4.24 -6.47
C ASN A 145 -9.85 -3.18 -7.47
N GLY A 146 -8.67 -3.43 -8.01
CA GLY A 146 -7.93 -2.52 -8.88
C GLY A 146 -7.04 -1.51 -8.15
N TYR A 147 -6.92 -1.62 -6.81
CA TYR A 147 -6.05 -0.77 -6.00
C TYR A 147 -5.09 -1.60 -5.16
N SER A 148 -3.79 -1.36 -5.32
CA SER A 148 -2.75 -1.77 -4.37
C SER A 148 -2.49 -0.68 -3.33
N VAL A 149 -1.88 -1.04 -2.19
CA VAL A 149 -1.51 -0.06 -1.16
C VAL A 149 -0.57 1.00 -1.76
N MET A 150 0.40 0.58 -2.57
CA MET A 150 1.33 1.51 -3.23
C MET A 150 0.61 2.43 -4.20
N SER A 151 -0.32 1.90 -5.02
CA SER A 151 -1.09 2.72 -5.97
C SER A 151 -1.93 3.77 -5.26
N MET A 152 -2.51 3.44 -4.10
CA MET A 152 -3.28 4.38 -3.28
C MET A 152 -2.41 5.48 -2.67
N ILE A 153 -1.23 5.13 -2.15
CA ILE A 153 -0.25 6.11 -1.69
C ILE A 153 0.17 7.04 -2.83
N GLN A 154 0.46 6.49 -4.01
CA GLN A 154 0.83 7.27 -5.20
C GLN A 154 -0.31 8.18 -5.65
N LEU A 155 -1.55 7.69 -5.60
CA LEU A 155 -2.74 8.46 -5.96
C LEU A 155 -2.89 9.70 -5.08
N VAL A 156 -2.77 9.56 -3.76
CA VAL A 156 -2.84 10.70 -2.84
C VAL A 156 -1.66 11.65 -3.04
N ASN A 157 -0.45 11.13 -3.29
CA ASN A 157 0.71 11.96 -3.62
C ASN A 157 0.62 12.66 -4.97
N GLY A 158 -0.18 12.14 -5.91
CA GLY A 158 -0.42 12.72 -7.23
C GLY A 158 -1.60 13.68 -7.28
N MET A 159 -2.29 13.93 -6.16
CA MET A 159 -3.37 14.91 -6.13
C MET A 159 -2.82 16.31 -6.45
N PRO A 160 -3.53 17.12 -7.26
CA PRO A 160 -3.06 18.44 -7.63
C PRO A 160 -2.73 19.32 -6.43
N GLU A 161 -1.65 20.10 -6.55
CA GLU A 161 -1.35 21.15 -5.58
C GLU A 161 -2.25 22.37 -5.84
N SER A 162 -2.47 23.19 -4.80
CA SER A 162 -3.16 24.47 -5.01
C SER A 162 -2.26 25.39 -5.84
N ILE A 163 -2.63 25.69 -7.08
CA ILE A 163 -1.95 26.67 -7.94
C ILE A 163 -2.28 28.09 -7.45
N ALA A 164 -2.08 28.39 -6.16
CA ALA A 164 -2.22 29.75 -5.64
C ALA A 164 -0.97 30.61 -5.93
N ALA A 165 0.02 30.08 -6.67
CA ALA A 165 1.33 30.69 -6.90
C ALA A 165 1.57 31.09 -8.38
N THR A 166 0.60 31.72 -9.06
CA THR A 166 0.80 32.23 -10.43
C THR A 166 0.98 33.73 -10.54
N THR A 167 1.31 34.43 -9.46
CA THR A 167 1.94 35.75 -9.61
C THR A 167 3.44 35.53 -9.62
N GLU A 168 4.07 35.76 -10.77
CA GLU A 168 5.48 35.52 -11.15
C GLU A 168 6.56 36.17 -10.25
N GLU A 169 6.19 36.66 -9.06
CA GLU A 169 7.04 37.56 -8.26
C GLU A 169 7.48 36.99 -6.89
N TYR A 170 7.09 35.77 -6.51
CA TYR A 170 7.40 35.24 -5.18
C TYR A 170 7.85 33.77 -5.14
N ASP A 171 9.05 33.55 -4.60
CA ASP A 171 9.78 32.30 -4.40
C ASP A 171 9.17 31.37 -3.32
N HIS A 172 7.86 31.45 -3.06
CA HIS A 172 7.16 30.75 -1.96
C HIS A 172 6.61 29.36 -2.34
N TYR A 173 7.18 28.70 -3.37
CA TYR A 173 6.72 27.40 -3.84
C TYR A 173 6.70 26.32 -2.73
N ASN A 174 7.68 26.38 -1.82
CA ASN A 174 7.77 25.44 -0.70
C ASN A 174 6.62 25.59 0.31
N ASP A 175 6.13 26.81 0.55
CA ASP A 175 5.15 27.10 1.61
C ASP A 175 3.71 26.73 1.19
N VAL A 176 3.39 26.91 -0.10
CA VAL A 176 2.09 26.50 -0.68
C VAL A 176 1.98 24.97 -0.74
N SER A 177 3.11 24.28 -0.94
CA SER A 177 3.14 22.81 -0.95
C SER A 177 2.68 22.19 0.39
N ALA A 178 2.96 22.86 1.52
CA ALA A 178 2.61 22.39 2.87
C ALA A 178 1.09 22.36 3.12
N CYS A 179 0.34 23.17 2.39
CA CYS A 179 -1.10 23.30 2.53
C CYS A 179 -1.90 22.34 1.64
N SER A 180 -1.23 21.59 0.76
CA SER A 180 -1.83 20.58 -0.13
C SER A 180 -2.41 19.36 0.61
N VAL A 181 -3.32 18.64 -0.05
CA VAL A 181 -3.84 17.36 0.45
C VAL A 181 -2.70 16.38 0.72
N ARG A 182 -1.76 16.26 -0.23
CA ARG A 182 -0.56 15.42 -0.09
C ARG A 182 0.24 15.76 1.16
N ALA A 183 0.52 17.05 1.40
CA ALA A 183 1.33 17.45 2.56
C ALA A 183 0.62 17.17 3.88
N ARG A 184 -0.70 17.42 3.95
CA ARG A 184 -1.52 17.11 5.13
C ARG A 184 -1.60 15.61 5.39
N MET A 185 -1.64 14.79 4.34
CA MET A 185 -1.62 13.33 4.44
C MET A 185 -0.22 12.73 4.63
N ARG A 186 0.86 13.52 4.51
CA ARG A 186 2.25 13.00 4.41
C ARG A 186 2.64 12.11 5.58
N ARG A 187 2.41 12.57 6.81
CA ARG A 187 2.74 11.81 8.03
C ARG A 187 1.94 10.52 8.08
N PHE A 188 0.62 10.63 7.89
CA PHE A 188 -0.29 9.50 7.90
C PHE A 188 0.08 8.43 6.85
N LEU A 189 0.37 8.84 5.61
CA LEU A 189 0.83 7.91 4.57
C LEU A 189 2.20 7.31 4.89
N GLY A 190 3.06 8.05 5.59
CA GLY A 190 4.32 7.55 6.13
C GLY A 190 4.09 6.43 7.14
N ASP A 191 3.13 6.60 8.05
CA ASP A 191 2.76 5.60 9.05
C ASP A 191 2.16 4.34 8.38
N VAL A 192 1.27 4.50 7.40
CA VAL A 192 0.73 3.38 6.59
C VAL A 192 1.85 2.65 5.85
N LYS A 193 2.80 3.38 5.25
CA LYS A 193 3.95 2.79 4.55
C LYS A 193 4.88 2.04 5.51
N ALA A 194 5.11 2.57 6.71
CA ALA A 194 5.91 1.92 7.73
C ALA A 194 5.23 0.63 8.21
N GLU A 195 3.92 0.67 8.47
CA GLU A 195 3.12 -0.50 8.86
C GLU A 195 3.14 -1.59 7.79
N MET A 196 2.97 -1.20 6.52
CA MET A 196 3.07 -2.12 5.38
C MET A 196 4.45 -2.81 5.30
N ASN A 197 5.53 -2.06 5.51
CA ASN A 197 6.89 -2.57 5.39
C ASN A 197 7.36 -3.38 6.62
N SER A 198 6.72 -3.20 7.77
CA SER A 198 7.03 -3.97 8.98
C SER A 198 6.09 -5.15 9.19
N TRP A 199 5.04 -5.28 8.37
CA TRP A 199 4.10 -6.37 8.47
C TRP A 199 4.74 -7.70 8.04
N THR A 200 4.55 -8.72 8.87
CA THR A 200 5.02 -10.09 8.66
C THR A 200 3.91 -11.07 9.01
N LEU A 201 4.04 -12.29 8.49
CA LEU A 201 3.17 -13.41 8.82
C LEU A 201 4.02 -14.51 9.46
N ASP A 202 3.47 -15.19 10.47
CA ASP A 202 4.14 -16.34 11.05
C ASP A 202 4.05 -17.52 10.08
N LEU A 203 5.21 -18.04 9.67
CA LEU A 203 5.32 -19.25 8.85
C LEU A 203 4.67 -20.48 9.50
N ASN A 204 4.61 -20.51 10.84
CA ASN A 204 4.02 -21.60 11.61
C ASN A 204 2.53 -21.39 11.85
N MET A 205 1.88 -20.47 11.13
CA MET A 205 0.43 -20.36 11.14
C MET A 205 -0.15 -21.74 10.83
N ASN A 206 -0.67 -22.41 11.87
CA ASN A 206 -1.50 -23.60 11.75
C ASN A 206 -2.65 -23.21 10.82
N VAL A 207 -2.50 -23.51 9.53
CA VAL A 207 -3.64 -23.60 8.63
C VAL A 207 -4.28 -24.92 9.06
N GLY A 208 -5.11 -24.81 10.11
CA GLY A 208 -5.89 -25.93 10.62
C GLY A 208 -6.54 -26.63 9.44
N GLY A 209 -6.39 -27.95 9.43
CA GLY A 209 -6.97 -28.78 8.40
C GLY A 209 -8.47 -28.55 8.30
N ASP A 210 -8.94 -28.54 7.07
CA ASP A 210 -10.13 -29.23 6.63
C ASP A 210 -9.78 -29.96 5.32
#